data_AF-T0HE32-F1
#
_entry.id   AF-T0HE32-F1
#
_cell.length_a   1.000
_cell.length_b   1.000
_cell.length_c   1.000
_cell.angle_alpha   90.00
_cell.angle_beta   90.00
_cell.angle_gamma   90.00
#
_symmetry.space_group_name_H-M   'P 1'
#
loop_
_entity.id
_entity.type
_entity.pdbx_description
1 polymer ?
#
loop_
_entity_poly.entity_id
_entity_poly.type
_entity_poly.pdbx_seq_one_letter_code
_entity_poly.pdbx_strand_id
1 'polypeptide(L)'
;MKVITPSDVRPDVLAYLEGWYNKAKKRQEGYGKTFLLSFGEFLNLWGRRRLRTLEEWADNEILYYRNRKSTKDDPNLNGYVLSPISFAATQEDIRTAQNMQICTRGKSLFDCRMKKGDKHSDMSKARISDSTKGKPKSDEHRAKIAASCKGVSKGPMDEAGKLARSEGAKAYWARKRAEKAGSDNLPA
;
A
#
# COMPACT_ATOMS: atom_id res chain seq x y z
N MET A 1 -4.47 -29.45 -10.20
CA MET A 1 -3.06 -28.99 -10.18
C MET A 1 -2.30 -29.83 -9.17
N LYS A 2 -1.14 -30.43 -9.52
CA LYS A 2 -0.34 -31.19 -8.55
C LYS A 2 0.25 -30.22 -7.52
N VAL A 3 -0.07 -30.43 -6.23
CA VAL A 3 0.50 -29.69 -5.11
C VAL A 3 2.01 -29.91 -5.11
N ILE A 4 2.78 -28.82 -5.03
CA ILE A 4 4.23 -28.85 -4.94
C ILE A 4 4.60 -29.09 -3.47
N THR A 5 5.41 -30.11 -3.23
CA THR A 5 6.00 -30.39 -1.92
C THR A 5 7.49 -30.03 -1.91
N PRO A 6 8.13 -29.88 -0.74
CA PRO A 6 9.58 -29.63 -0.66
C PRO A 6 10.43 -30.66 -1.43
N SER A 7 10.00 -31.92 -1.47
CA SER A 7 10.68 -32.99 -2.21
C SER A 7 10.62 -32.84 -3.73
N ASP A 8 9.69 -32.04 -4.27
CA ASP A 8 9.60 -31.74 -5.70
C ASP A 8 10.60 -30.63 -6.13
N VAL A 9 11.34 -30.01 -5.20
CA VAL A 9 12.21 -28.86 -5.46
C VAL A 9 13.66 -29.21 -5.13
N ARG A 10 14.60 -28.76 -5.98
CA ARG A 10 16.03 -28.96 -5.74
C ARG A 10 16.49 -28.37 -4.39
N PRO A 11 17.36 -29.04 -3.61
CA PRO A 11 17.69 -28.63 -2.23
C PRO A 11 18.27 -27.21 -2.07
N ASP A 12 19.12 -26.77 -2.99
CA ASP A 12 19.71 -25.41 -3.00
C ASP A 12 18.64 -24.33 -3.26
N VAL A 13 17.75 -24.55 -4.22
CA VAL A 13 16.61 -23.68 -4.51
C VAL A 13 15.63 -23.69 -3.34
N LEU A 14 15.40 -24.84 -2.71
CA LEU A 14 14.56 -24.96 -1.54
C LEU A 14 15.10 -24.12 -0.37
N ALA A 15 16.39 -24.23 -0.06
CA ALA A 15 17.05 -23.43 0.97
C ALA A 15 16.98 -21.92 0.67
N TYR A 16 17.16 -21.54 -0.60
CA TYR A 16 16.96 -20.16 -1.05
C TYR A 16 15.53 -19.67 -0.78
N LEU A 17 14.53 -20.49 -1.12
CA LEU A 17 13.12 -20.17 -0.94
C LEU A 17 12.70 -20.11 0.52
N GLU A 18 13.23 -20.98 1.39
CA GLU A 18 13.02 -20.90 2.84
C GLU A 18 13.57 -19.60 3.42
N GLY A 19 14.80 -19.23 3.05
CA GLY A 19 15.39 -17.96 3.45
C GLY A 19 14.56 -16.76 2.96
N TRP A 20 14.00 -16.86 1.76
CA TRP A 20 13.14 -15.82 1.20
C TRP A 20 11.77 -15.74 1.90
N TYR A 21 11.16 -16.88 2.20
CA TYR A 21 9.92 -17.00 2.98
C TYR A 21 10.07 -16.35 4.36
N ASN A 22 11.13 -16.67 5.09
CA ASN A 22 11.38 -16.12 6.43
C ASN A 22 11.57 -14.59 6.39
N LYS A 23 12.28 -14.07 5.38
CA LYS A 23 12.42 -12.63 5.15
C LYS A 23 11.07 -11.97 4.83
N ALA A 24 10.24 -12.62 4.02
CA ALA A 24 8.92 -12.12 3.67
C ALA A 24 7.99 -12.09 4.88
N LYS A 25 7.94 -13.17 5.67
CA LYS A 25 7.18 -13.26 6.93
C LYS A 25 7.55 -12.13 7.88
N LYS A 26 8.85 -12.03 8.23
CA LYS A 26 9.37 -10.97 9.11
C LYS A 26 9.00 -9.56 8.62
N ARG A 27 9.07 -9.32 7.31
CA ARG A 27 8.72 -8.03 6.73
C ARG A 27 7.22 -7.72 6.85
N GLN A 28 6.35 -8.67 6.55
CA GLN A 28 4.90 -8.48 6.63
C GLN A 28 4.45 -8.27 8.08
N GLU A 29 4.97 -9.07 9.01
CA GLU A 29 4.71 -8.91 10.45
C GLU A 29 5.23 -7.56 10.97
N GLY A 30 6.40 -7.10 10.49
CA GLY A 30 6.92 -5.77 10.79
C GLY A 30 6.05 -4.60 10.28
N TYR A 31 5.15 -4.84 9.32
CA TYR A 31 4.13 -3.89 8.90
C TYR A 31 2.79 -4.04 9.66
N GLY A 32 2.76 -4.86 10.72
CA GLY A 32 1.56 -5.13 11.50
C GLY A 32 0.56 -6.06 10.80
N LYS A 33 1.00 -6.84 9.80
CA LYS A 33 0.14 -7.79 9.09
C LYS A 33 0.26 -9.19 9.70
N THR A 34 -0.85 -9.90 9.83
CA THR A 34 -0.89 -11.30 10.27
C THR A 34 -0.51 -12.21 9.12
N PHE A 35 0.57 -12.99 9.27
CA PHE A 35 1.10 -13.85 8.21
C PHE A 35 0.68 -15.31 8.43
N LEU A 36 -0.41 -15.73 7.78
CA LEU A 36 -0.97 -17.09 7.88
C LEU A 36 -0.57 -18.01 6.71
N LEU A 37 0.18 -17.48 5.74
CA LEU A 37 0.70 -18.26 4.61
C LEU A 37 1.77 -19.24 5.12
N SER A 38 1.50 -20.54 5.04
CA SER A 38 2.49 -21.58 5.35
C SER A 38 3.59 -21.67 4.29
N PHE A 39 4.71 -22.32 4.62
CA PHE A 39 5.78 -22.52 3.64
C PHE A 39 5.34 -23.41 2.47
N GLY A 40 4.54 -24.45 2.71
CA GLY A 40 3.97 -25.29 1.67
C GLY A 40 3.08 -24.50 0.70
N GLU A 41 2.18 -23.67 1.21
CA GLU A 41 1.35 -22.79 0.37
C GLU A 41 2.21 -21.80 -0.41
N PHE A 42 3.23 -21.23 0.23
CA PHE A 42 4.18 -20.34 -0.42
C PHE A 42 4.91 -21.00 -1.60
N LEU A 43 5.36 -22.26 -1.47
CA LEU A 43 5.93 -23.02 -2.60
C LEU A 43 4.91 -23.18 -3.74
N ASN A 44 3.65 -23.42 -3.40
CA ASN A 44 2.58 -23.54 -4.39
C ASN A 44 2.32 -22.23 -5.14
N LEU A 45 2.56 -21.05 -4.55
CA LEU A 45 2.44 -19.76 -5.24
C LEU A 45 3.45 -19.57 -6.38
N TRP A 46 4.60 -20.25 -6.34
CA TRP A 46 5.59 -20.18 -7.42
C TRP A 46 5.11 -20.89 -8.69
N GLY A 47 4.53 -22.07 -8.51
CA GLY A 47 4.17 -22.98 -9.60
C GLY A 47 5.40 -23.60 -10.28
N ARG A 48 5.18 -24.73 -10.97
CA ARG A 48 6.26 -25.55 -11.57
C ARG A 48 7.17 -24.78 -12.53
N ARG A 49 6.58 -23.94 -13.38
CA ARG A 49 7.34 -23.20 -14.40
C ARG A 49 8.36 -22.24 -13.78
N ARG A 50 7.98 -21.51 -12.73
CA ARG A 50 8.90 -20.56 -12.09
C ARG A 50 9.96 -21.27 -11.27
N LEU A 51 9.61 -22.38 -10.61
CA LEU A 51 10.58 -23.20 -9.89
C LEU A 51 11.67 -23.72 -10.84
N ARG A 52 11.29 -24.22 -12.02
CA ARG A 52 12.26 -24.60 -13.06
C ARG A 52 13.17 -23.43 -13.45
N THR A 53 12.61 -22.24 -13.62
CA THR A 53 13.44 -21.04 -13.91
C THR A 53 14.40 -20.71 -12.77
N LEU A 54 14.05 -20.96 -11.50
CA LEU A 54 14.98 -20.77 -10.39
C LEU A 54 16.09 -21.83 -10.40
N GLU A 55 15.75 -23.08 -10.71
CA GLU A 55 16.72 -24.18 -10.88
C GLU A 55 17.72 -23.85 -12.00
N GLU A 56 17.22 -23.41 -13.16
CA GLU A 56 18.06 -22.93 -14.27
C GLU A 56 18.96 -21.76 -13.83
N TRP A 57 18.45 -20.81 -13.06
CA TRP A 57 19.28 -19.70 -12.57
C TRP A 57 20.32 -20.13 -11.55
N ALA A 58 20.04 -21.16 -10.75
CA ALA A 58 20.98 -21.72 -9.82
C ALA A 58 22.06 -22.52 -10.55
N ASP A 59 21.73 -23.26 -11.61
CA ASP A 59 22.71 -23.92 -12.49
C ASP A 59 23.69 -22.94 -13.13
N ASN A 60 23.21 -21.75 -13.47
CA ASN A 60 24.03 -20.69 -14.06
C ASN A 60 24.67 -19.77 -13.01
N GLU A 61 24.55 -20.08 -11.70
CA GLU A 61 25.07 -19.26 -10.59
C GLU A 61 24.56 -17.80 -10.56
N ILE A 62 23.44 -17.51 -11.24
CA ILE A 62 22.85 -16.17 -11.34
C ILE A 62 21.60 -15.99 -10.49
N LEU A 63 21.18 -16.98 -9.71
CA LEU A 63 19.94 -16.94 -8.91
C LEU A 63 19.83 -15.68 -8.05
N TYR A 64 20.87 -15.38 -7.27
CA TYR A 64 20.90 -14.18 -6.43
C TYR A 64 20.97 -12.88 -7.23
N TYR A 65 21.73 -12.89 -8.32
CA TYR A 65 21.91 -11.71 -9.18
C TYR A 65 20.60 -11.34 -9.89
N ARG A 66 19.94 -12.30 -10.52
CA ARG A 66 18.66 -12.11 -11.24
C ARG A 66 17.54 -11.69 -10.30
N ASN A 67 17.51 -12.21 -9.08
CA ASN A 67 16.50 -11.84 -8.09
C ASN A 67 16.97 -10.79 -7.06
N ARG A 68 18.02 -10.03 -7.38
CA ARG A 68 18.54 -8.98 -6.50
C ARG A 68 17.49 -7.90 -6.19
N LYS A 69 17.69 -7.21 -5.07
CA LYS A 69 16.87 -6.07 -4.68
C LYS A 69 16.94 -4.99 -5.77
N SER A 70 15.77 -4.46 -6.15
CA SER A 70 15.68 -3.29 -7.02
C SER A 70 16.26 -2.07 -6.30
N THR A 71 17.04 -1.27 -7.01
CA THR A 71 17.53 0.03 -6.53
C THR A 71 16.79 1.16 -7.26
N LYS A 72 17.00 2.41 -6.85
CA LYS A 72 16.42 3.57 -7.53
C LYS A 72 17.07 3.79 -8.90
N ASP A 73 18.39 3.57 -8.98
CA ASP A 73 19.19 3.84 -10.17
C ASP A 73 19.19 2.67 -11.16
N ASP A 74 19.00 1.45 -10.67
CA ASP A 74 18.81 0.25 -11.50
C ASP A 74 17.57 -0.54 -11.02
N PRO A 75 16.40 -0.26 -11.64
CA PRO A 75 15.17 -0.94 -11.28
C PRO A 75 15.14 -2.36 -11.85
N ASN A 76 15.42 -3.36 -11.02
CA ASN A 76 15.22 -4.76 -11.38
C ASN A 76 13.71 -5.09 -11.42
N LEU A 77 13.06 -4.82 -12.54
CA LEU A 77 11.63 -5.10 -12.73
C LEU A 77 11.32 -6.59 -12.91
N ASN A 78 12.31 -7.40 -13.27
CA ASN A 78 12.13 -8.80 -13.65
C ASN A 78 12.26 -9.77 -12.49
N GLY A 79 12.94 -9.39 -11.40
CA GLY A 79 13.03 -10.26 -10.24
C GLY A 79 11.66 -10.45 -9.56
N TYR A 80 11.50 -11.58 -8.89
CA TYR A 80 10.26 -12.00 -8.25
C TYR A 80 10.05 -11.39 -6.87
N VAL A 81 8.79 -11.14 -6.53
CA VAL A 81 8.33 -10.65 -5.22
C VAL A 81 7.05 -11.37 -4.77
N LEU A 82 6.90 -11.50 -3.46
CA LEU A 82 5.66 -11.92 -2.82
C LEU A 82 4.80 -10.66 -2.67
N SER A 83 3.72 -10.60 -3.42
CA SER A 83 2.86 -9.41 -3.54
C SER A 83 1.41 -9.79 -3.29
N PRO A 84 0.59 -8.89 -2.73
CA PRO A 84 -0.85 -9.04 -2.81
C PRO A 84 -1.33 -9.18 -4.26
N ILE A 85 -2.44 -9.88 -4.47
CA ILE A 85 -3.03 -10.07 -5.80
C ILE A 85 -3.63 -8.79 -6.39
N SER A 86 -3.97 -7.82 -5.54
CA SER A 86 -4.63 -6.58 -5.93
C SER A 86 -4.43 -5.46 -4.90
N PHE A 87 -4.82 -4.24 -5.24
CA PHE A 87 -4.90 -3.14 -4.29
C PHE A 87 -5.85 -3.44 -3.11
N ALA A 88 -7.00 -4.07 -3.36
CA ALA A 88 -7.93 -4.47 -2.31
C ALA A 88 -7.27 -5.44 -1.31
N ALA A 89 -6.61 -6.49 -1.80
CA ALA A 89 -5.84 -7.42 -0.97
C ALA A 89 -4.69 -6.73 -0.22
N THR A 90 -4.17 -5.62 -0.74
CA THR A 90 -3.12 -4.84 -0.04
C THR A 90 -3.65 -4.22 1.26
N GLN A 91 -4.92 -3.83 1.29
CA GLN A 91 -5.57 -3.22 2.45
C GLN A 91 -5.87 -4.24 3.56
N GLU A 92 -6.01 -5.52 3.22
CA GLU A 92 -6.27 -6.58 4.21
C GLU A 92 -5.10 -6.72 5.21
N ASP A 93 -5.45 -7.08 6.44
CA ASP A 93 -4.47 -7.28 7.52
C ASP A 93 -3.92 -8.70 7.57
N ILE A 94 -4.58 -9.65 6.92
CA ILE A 94 -4.20 -11.06 6.92
C ILE A 94 -3.55 -11.41 5.58
N ARG A 95 -2.45 -12.18 5.60
CA ARG A 95 -1.75 -12.71 4.42
C ARG A 95 -1.96 -14.21 4.33
N THR A 96 -2.61 -14.67 3.26
CA THR A 96 -2.94 -16.08 3.00
C THR A 96 -2.57 -16.48 1.57
N ALA A 97 -2.74 -17.75 1.21
CA ALA A 97 -2.51 -18.22 -0.16
C ALA A 97 -3.49 -17.61 -1.18
N GLN A 98 -4.69 -17.20 -0.74
CA GLN A 98 -5.75 -16.71 -1.61
C GLN A 98 -5.52 -15.24 -2.03
N ASN A 99 -4.88 -14.44 -1.17
CA ASN A 99 -4.70 -13.02 -1.41
C ASN A 99 -3.26 -12.62 -1.77
N MET A 100 -2.34 -13.59 -1.82
CA MET A 100 -0.94 -13.40 -2.18
C MET A 100 -0.58 -14.12 -3.49
N GLN A 101 0.45 -13.62 -4.17
CA GLN A 101 1.01 -14.21 -5.38
C GLN A 101 2.53 -14.00 -5.46
N ILE A 102 3.20 -14.88 -6.21
CA ILE A 102 4.54 -14.61 -6.72
C ILE A 102 4.44 -14.01 -8.11
N CYS A 103 4.89 -12.76 -8.25
CA CYS A 103 4.93 -12.06 -9.52
C CYS A 103 6.23 -11.27 -9.67
N THR A 104 6.49 -10.74 -10.86
CA THR A 104 7.63 -9.86 -11.07
C THR A 104 7.40 -8.52 -10.37
N ARG A 105 8.48 -7.82 -9.99
CA ARG A 105 8.39 -6.47 -9.39
C ARG A 105 7.63 -5.51 -10.30
N GLY A 106 7.87 -5.57 -11.61
CA GLY A 106 7.11 -4.80 -12.60
C GLY A 106 5.61 -5.05 -12.50
N LYS A 107 5.17 -6.31 -12.44
CA LYS A 107 3.74 -6.65 -12.31
C LYS A 107 3.15 -6.19 -10.98
N SER A 108 3.84 -6.41 -9.86
CA SER A 108 3.41 -5.95 -8.53
C SER A 108 3.15 -4.45 -8.48
N LEU A 109 4.00 -3.65 -9.15
CA LEU A 109 3.82 -2.20 -9.24
C LEU A 109 2.50 -1.80 -9.91
N PHE A 110 1.95 -2.60 -10.83
CA PHE A 110 0.67 -2.31 -11.47
C PHE A 110 -0.51 -2.90 -10.71
N ASP A 111 -0.40 -4.14 -10.23
CA ASP A 111 -1.49 -4.85 -9.55
C ASP A 111 -1.89 -4.17 -8.22
N CYS A 112 -0.92 -3.60 -7.50
CA CYS A 112 -1.13 -2.95 -6.20
C CYS A 112 -1.37 -1.44 -6.28
N ARG A 113 -1.54 -0.85 -7.47
CA ARG A 113 -1.89 0.58 -7.60
C ARG A 113 -3.37 0.81 -7.39
N MET A 114 -3.70 1.93 -6.73
CA MET A 114 -5.07 2.45 -6.73
C MET A 114 -5.48 2.80 -8.15
N LYS A 115 -6.65 2.31 -8.55
CA LYS A 115 -7.32 2.67 -9.80
C LYS A 115 -8.33 3.79 -9.55
N LYS A 116 -8.76 4.45 -10.62
CA LYS A 116 -9.81 5.46 -10.54
C LYS A 116 -11.07 4.84 -9.93
N GLY A 117 -11.57 5.43 -8.84
CA GLY A 117 -12.73 4.94 -8.10
C GLY A 117 -12.38 4.21 -6.79
N ASP A 118 -11.14 3.77 -6.62
CA ASP A 118 -10.70 3.15 -5.36
C ASP A 118 -10.71 4.18 -4.22
N LYS A 119 -11.10 3.72 -3.03
CA LYS A 119 -11.12 4.55 -1.81
C LYS A 119 -9.98 4.13 -0.88
N HIS A 120 -9.40 5.11 -0.19
CA HIS A 120 -8.48 4.82 0.91
C HIS A 120 -9.22 4.15 2.07
N SER A 121 -8.55 3.21 2.75
CA SER A 121 -9.00 2.72 4.05
C SER A 121 -9.01 3.84 5.09
N ASP A 122 -9.86 3.71 6.12
CA ASP A 122 -9.98 4.74 7.16
C ASP A 122 -8.68 4.95 7.93
N MET A 123 -7.94 3.87 8.18
CA MET A 123 -6.58 3.93 8.73
C MET A 123 -5.62 4.74 7.83
N SER A 124 -5.72 4.59 6.50
CA SER A 124 -4.90 5.37 5.58
C SER A 124 -5.32 6.84 5.56
N LYS A 125 -6.63 7.13 5.61
CA LYS A 125 -7.14 8.51 5.73
C LYS A 125 -6.66 9.17 7.02
N ALA A 126 -6.69 8.45 8.14
CA ALA A 126 -6.18 8.92 9.43
C ALA A 126 -4.69 9.26 9.34
N ARG A 127 -3.85 8.35 8.82
CA ARG A 127 -2.41 8.61 8.62
C ARG A 127 -2.14 9.81 7.73
N ILE A 128 -2.88 9.96 6.63
CA ILE A 128 -2.76 11.14 5.74
C ILE A 128 -3.15 12.41 6.50
N SER A 129 -4.26 12.38 7.24
CA SER A 129 -4.71 13.49 8.09
C SER A 129 -3.62 13.86 9.10
N ASP A 130 -3.12 12.91 9.89
CA ASP A 130 -2.10 13.17 10.92
C ASP A 130 -0.81 13.71 10.31
N SER A 131 -0.43 13.24 9.13
CA SER A 131 0.77 13.71 8.44
C SER A 131 0.65 15.15 7.92
N THR A 132 -0.56 15.68 7.74
CA THR A 132 -0.82 17.00 7.12
C THR A 132 -1.39 18.02 8.09
N LYS A 133 -2.09 17.58 9.13
CA LYS A 133 -2.74 18.44 10.11
C LYS A 133 -1.69 19.26 10.88
N GLY A 134 -1.95 20.56 11.04
CA GLY A 134 -1.09 21.47 11.80
C GLY A 134 0.21 21.89 11.11
N LYS A 135 0.57 21.34 9.94
CA LYS A 135 1.80 21.73 9.22
C LYS A 135 1.53 22.98 8.37
N PRO A 136 2.21 24.12 8.65
CA PRO A 136 2.06 25.31 7.83
C PRO A 136 2.59 25.07 6.40
N LYS A 137 1.98 25.72 5.43
CA LYS A 137 2.50 25.73 4.06
C LYS A 137 3.70 26.68 3.98
N SER A 138 4.72 26.31 3.20
CA SER A 138 5.89 27.18 2.97
C SER A 138 5.49 28.48 2.27
N ASP A 139 6.30 29.52 2.44
CA ASP A 139 6.07 30.83 1.81
C ASP A 139 6.01 30.73 0.30
N GLU A 140 6.90 29.92 -0.29
CA GLU A 140 6.90 29.64 -1.72
C GLU A 140 5.59 28.98 -2.17
N HIS A 141 5.03 28.04 -1.38
CA HIS A 141 3.75 27.42 -1.68
C HIS A 141 2.60 28.43 -1.58
N ARG A 142 2.62 29.31 -0.57
CA ARG A 142 1.64 30.39 -0.40
C ARG A 142 1.70 31.39 -1.56
N ALA A 143 2.90 31.78 -1.98
CA ALA A 143 3.12 32.66 -3.13
C ALA A 143 2.61 32.05 -4.43
N LYS A 144 2.89 30.75 -4.67
CA LYS A 144 2.36 30.02 -5.84
C LYS A 144 0.84 29.97 -5.87
N ILE A 145 0.18 29.71 -4.74
CA ILE A 145 -1.29 29.76 -4.64
C ILE A 145 -1.79 31.17 -4.92
N ALA A 146 -1.18 32.19 -4.30
CA ALA A 146 -1.59 33.58 -4.47
C ALA A 146 -1.48 34.04 -5.93
N ALA A 147 -0.37 33.71 -6.60
CA ALA A 147 -0.16 34.00 -8.01
C ALA A 147 -1.23 33.31 -8.89
N SER A 148 -1.50 32.02 -8.68
CA SER A 148 -2.50 31.27 -9.43
C SER A 148 -3.94 31.73 -9.20
N CYS A 149 -4.24 32.31 -8.02
CA CYS A 149 -5.57 32.84 -7.72
C CYS A 149 -5.75 34.31 -8.12
N LYS A 150 -4.67 35.06 -8.36
CA LYS A 150 -4.74 36.47 -8.71
C LYS A 150 -5.38 36.65 -10.09
N GLY A 151 -6.46 37.43 -10.16
CA GLY A 151 -7.17 37.72 -11.41
C GLY A 151 -8.10 36.60 -11.90
N VAL A 152 -8.18 35.45 -11.21
CA VAL A 152 -9.13 34.38 -11.55
C VAL A 152 -10.50 34.74 -10.95
N SER A 153 -11.45 35.13 -11.80
CA SER A 153 -12.84 35.33 -11.39
C SER A 153 -13.44 33.98 -10.98
N LYS A 154 -13.74 33.81 -9.69
CA LYS A 154 -14.63 32.74 -9.26
C LYS A 154 -16.01 33.09 -9.79
N GLY A 155 -16.61 32.18 -10.57
CA GLY A 155 -17.92 32.41 -11.18
C GLY A 155 -18.98 32.82 -10.14
N PRO A 156 -20.07 33.48 -10.57
CA PRO A 156 -21.13 33.90 -9.67
C PRO A 156 -21.68 32.69 -8.92
N MET A 157 -21.67 32.77 -7.59
CA MET A 157 -22.38 31.82 -6.75
C MET A 157 -23.85 32.23 -6.72
N ASP A 158 -24.73 31.30 -7.05
CA ASP A 158 -26.18 31.50 -6.95
C ASP A 158 -26.60 31.76 -5.49
N GLU A 159 -27.75 32.43 -5.31
CA GLU A 159 -28.25 32.75 -3.98
C GLU A 159 -28.52 31.50 -3.13
N ALA A 160 -28.95 30.41 -3.77
CA ALA A 160 -29.09 29.10 -3.13
C ALA A 160 -27.74 28.57 -2.61
N GLY A 161 -26.66 28.66 -3.38
CA GLY A 161 -25.32 28.26 -2.95
C GLY A 161 -24.76 29.16 -1.83
N LYS A 162 -25.05 30.47 -1.86
CA LYS A 162 -24.68 31.39 -0.76
C LYS A 162 -25.39 31.02 0.54
N LEU A 163 -26.69 30.77 0.47
CA LEU A 163 -27.50 30.37 1.62
C LEU A 163 -27.01 29.02 2.18
N ALA A 164 -26.85 28.01 1.33
CA ALA A 164 -26.35 26.69 1.74
C ALA A 164 -24.97 26.75 2.40
N ARG A 165 -24.05 27.59 1.90
CA ARG A 165 -22.74 27.81 2.53
C ARG A 165 -22.87 28.51 3.89
N SER A 166 -23.72 29.52 3.99
CA SER A 166 -23.98 30.26 5.23
C SER A 166 -24.59 29.33 6.31
N GLU A 167 -25.61 28.57 5.95
CA GLU A 167 -26.27 27.59 6.83
C GLU A 167 -25.31 26.48 7.26
N GLY A 168 -24.55 25.92 6.32
CA GLY A 168 -23.52 24.92 6.62
C GLY A 168 -22.45 25.43 7.58
N ALA A 169 -22.00 26.68 7.41
CA ALA A 169 -21.06 27.32 8.33
C ALA A 169 -21.68 27.53 9.72
N LYS A 170 -22.92 28.03 9.80
CA LYS A 170 -23.64 28.21 11.07
C LYS A 170 -23.81 26.88 11.81
N ALA A 171 -24.21 25.82 11.11
CA ALA A 171 -24.37 24.47 11.68
C ALA A 171 -23.04 23.90 12.17
N TYR A 172 -21.96 24.04 11.40
CA TYR A 172 -20.62 23.62 11.82
C TYR A 172 -20.17 24.30 13.11
N TRP A 173 -20.31 25.63 13.20
CA TRP A 173 -19.93 26.41 14.37
C TRP A 173 -20.86 26.19 15.56
N ALA A 174 -22.15 25.91 15.34
CA ALA A 174 -23.07 25.51 16.40
C ALA A 174 -22.63 24.16 17.01
N ARG A 175 -22.34 23.15 16.18
CA ARG A 175 -21.81 21.86 16.63
C ARG A 175 -20.51 22.02 17.40
N LYS A 176 -19.56 22.80 16.88
CA LYS A 176 -18.27 23.03 17.56
C LYS A 176 -18.41 23.75 18.90
N ARG A 177 -19.35 24.69 19.02
CA ARG A 177 -19.66 25.34 20.31
C ARG A 177 -20.31 24.37 21.30
N ALA A 178 -21.23 23.51 20.84
CA ALA A 178 -21.86 22.49 21.68
C ALA A 178 -20.85 21.43 22.16
N GLU A 179 -19.96 20.94 21.27
CA GLU A 179 -18.86 20.02 21.63
C GLU A 179 -17.95 20.62 22.71
N LYS A 180 -17.63 21.92 22.62
CA LYS A 180 -16.82 22.63 23.60
C LYS A 180 -17.56 22.86 24.93
N ALA A 181 -18.83 23.23 24.88
CA ALA A 181 -19.66 23.40 26.09
C ALA A 181 -19.89 22.06 26.82
N GLY A 182 -19.93 20.95 26.10
CA GLY A 182 -20.00 19.60 26.70
C GLY A 182 -18.68 19.13 27.31
N SER A 183 -17.52 19.55 26.77
CA SER A 183 -16.21 19.22 27.36
C SER A 183 -15.89 20.02 28.62
N ASP A 184 -16.44 21.23 28.74
CA ASP A 184 -16.26 22.10 29.91
C ASP A 184 -17.18 21.72 31.10
N ASN A 185 -18.00 20.66 30.96
CA ASN A 185 -19.01 20.24 31.96
C ASN A 185 -18.75 18.84 32.55
N LEU A 186 -17.53 18.30 32.43
CA LEU A 186 -17.09 17.14 33.21
C LEU A 186 -16.57 17.61 34.59
N PRO A 187 -17.16 17.16 35.72
CA PRO A 187 -16.58 17.43 37.03
C PRO A 187 -15.22 16.72 37.16
N ALA A 188 -14.27 17.41 37.80
CA ALA A 188 -12.96 16.89 38.19
C ALA A 188 -13.08 15.76 39.22
#